data_AF-A0A4D8QJV7-F1
#
_entry.id   AF-A0A4D8QJV7-F1
#
_cell.length_a   1.000
_cell.length_b   1.000
_cell.length_c   1.000
_cell.angle_alpha   90.00
_cell.angle_beta   90.00
_cell.angle_gamma   90.00
#
_symmetry.space_group_name_H-M   'P 1'
#
loop_
_entity.id
_entity.type
_entity.pdbx_description
1 polymer ?
#
loop_
_entity_poly.entity_id
_entity_poly.type
_entity_poly.pdbx_seq_one_letter_code
_entity_poly.pdbx_strand_id
1 'polypeptide(L)'
;MTRSLLLTLLGGGAVWLLTVAVVTELVGWLFGWPAVFGGLRIGTVALYWPGEFLAWRSLLAPGHRWIVTVAVLVCTAAALALVVRAGLALRGDRGPRFGAGRWADGADVRRSGLL
;
A
#
# COMPACT_ATOMS: atom_id res chain seq x y z
N MET A 1 -1.51 8.60 18.96
CA MET A 1 -1.83 8.07 17.61
C MET A 1 -3.30 7.62 17.63
N THR A 2 -4.17 8.19 16.79
CA THR A 2 -5.61 7.84 16.79
C THR A 2 -5.81 6.45 16.19
N ARG A 3 -6.77 5.66 16.70
CA ARG A 3 -7.08 4.30 16.20
C ARG A 3 -7.35 4.29 14.68
N SER A 4 -7.95 5.36 14.15
CA SER A 4 -8.19 5.56 12.72
C SER A 4 -6.91 5.65 11.89
N LEU A 5 -5.90 6.39 12.38
CA LEU A 5 -4.61 6.52 11.71
C LEU A 5 -3.88 5.18 11.67
N LEU A 6 -3.88 4.45 12.79
CA LEU A 6 -3.26 3.14 12.88
C LEU A 6 -3.86 2.17 11.85
N LEU A 7 -5.19 2.11 11.75
CA LEU A 7 -5.87 1.26 10.77
C LEU A 7 -5.57 1.68 9.32
N THR A 8 -5.46 2.98 9.06
CA THR A 8 -5.11 3.49 7.72
C THR A 8 -3.68 3.10 7.33
N LEU A 9 -2.74 3.18 8.26
CA LEU A 9 -1.34 2.79 8.03
C LEU A 9 -1.18 1.28 7.89
N LEU A 10 -1.87 0.49 8.71
CA LEU A 10 -1.86 -0.97 8.61
C LEU A 10 -2.50 -1.44 7.31
N GLY A 11 -3.68 -0.91 6.95
CA GLY A 11 -4.34 -1.20 5.69
C GLY A 11 -3.51 -0.76 4.49
N GLY A 12 -2.91 0.43 4.56
CA GLY A 12 -1.99 0.91 3.53
C GLY A 12 -0.75 0.03 3.38
N GLY A 13 -0.11 -0.35 4.49
CA GLY A 13 1.03 -1.26 4.50
C GLY A 13 0.70 -2.63 3.91
N ALA A 14 -0.47 -3.19 4.25
CA ALA A 14 -0.94 -4.45 3.67
C ALA A 14 -1.17 -4.34 2.15
N VAL A 15 -1.81 -3.27 1.68
CA VAL A 15 -2.01 -3.01 0.24
C VAL A 15 -0.67 -2.85 -0.48
N TRP A 16 0.27 -2.15 0.13
CA TRP A 16 1.62 -1.99 -0.42
C TRP A 16 2.35 -3.33 -0.54
N LEU A 17 2.35 -4.14 0.54
CA LEU A 17 2.97 -5.46 0.52
C LEU A 17 2.32 -6.38 -0.52
N LEU A 18 1.00 -6.32 -0.67
CA LEU A 18 0.28 -7.06 -1.71
C LEU A 18 0.66 -6.59 -3.11
N THR A 19 0.86 -5.28 -3.29
CA THR A 19 1.34 -4.71 -4.56
C THR A 19 2.75 -5.22 -4.88
N VAL A 20 3.65 -5.20 -3.90
CA VAL A 20 5.02 -5.74 -4.04
C VAL A 20 4.98 -7.23 -4.38
N ALA A 21 4.12 -8.01 -3.71
CA ALA A 21 3.95 -9.43 -3.98
C ALA A 21 3.51 -9.68 -5.43
N VAL A 22 2.44 -9.01 -5.88
CA VAL A 22 1.93 -9.14 -7.26
C VAL A 22 2.99 -8.76 -8.29
N VAL A 23 3.71 -7.65 -8.08
CA VAL A 23 4.80 -7.23 -8.97
C VAL A 23 5.91 -8.29 -8.99
N THR A 24 6.26 -8.86 -7.84
CA THR A 24 7.28 -9.90 -7.74
C THR A 24 6.88 -11.14 -8.54
N GLU A 25 5.64 -11.61 -8.39
CA GLU A 25 5.11 -12.75 -9.13
C GLU A 25 5.08 -12.50 -10.64
N LEU A 26 4.68 -11.30 -11.07
CA LEU A 26 4.69 -10.92 -12.48
C LEU A 26 6.10 -10.96 -13.08
N VAL A 27 7.10 -10.45 -12.35
CA VAL A 27 8.51 -10.55 -12.78
C VAL A 27 8.97 -12.01 -12.78
N GLY A 28 8.59 -12.77 -11.75
CA GLY A 28 8.89 -14.21 -11.63
C GLY A 28 8.39 -14.99 -12.84
N TRP A 29 7.13 -14.76 -13.19
CA TRP A 29 6.44 -15.38 -14.31
C TRP A 29 7.01 -14.95 -15.66
N LEU A 30 7.29 -13.66 -15.86
CA LEU A 30 7.83 -13.12 -17.12
C LEU A 30 9.14 -13.80 -17.53
N PHE A 31 9.99 -14.12 -16.55
CA PHE A 31 11.28 -14.75 -16.78
C PHE A 31 11.28 -16.27 -16.55
N GLY A 32 10.15 -16.86 -16.14
CA GLY A 32 10.03 -18.29 -15.87
C GLY A 32 11.03 -18.79 -14.81
N TRP A 33 11.29 -17.99 -13.77
CA TRP A 33 12.26 -18.35 -12.75
C TRP A 33 11.91 -19.70 -12.10
N PRO A 34 12.87 -20.60 -11.83
CA PRO A 34 12.57 -21.78 -11.02
C PRO A 34 12.51 -21.42 -9.54
N ALA A 35 11.76 -22.22 -8.75
CA ALA A 35 11.55 -21.98 -7.32
C ALA A 35 12.85 -21.92 -6.49
N VAL A 36 13.96 -22.47 -7.00
CA VAL A 36 15.28 -22.39 -6.32
C VAL A 36 15.79 -20.96 -6.15
N PHE A 37 15.27 -19.99 -6.91
CA PHE A 37 15.63 -18.56 -6.81
C PHE A 37 14.81 -17.80 -5.77
N GLY A 38 14.57 -18.40 -4.60
CA GLY A 38 13.85 -17.76 -3.49
C GLY A 38 12.33 -18.01 -3.46
N GLY A 39 11.84 -18.97 -4.25
CA GLY A 39 10.43 -19.33 -4.32
C GLY A 39 10.06 -20.54 -3.46
N LEU A 40 8.89 -20.49 -2.83
CA LEU A 40 8.20 -21.67 -2.31
C LEU A 40 7.46 -22.36 -3.45
N ARG A 41 7.72 -23.65 -3.64
CA ARG A 41 7.00 -24.45 -4.63
C ARG A 41 5.67 -24.92 -4.05
N ILE A 42 4.56 -24.50 -4.67
CA ILE A 42 3.22 -24.98 -4.37
C ILE A 42 2.71 -25.75 -5.59
N GLY A 43 2.87 -27.08 -5.55
CA GLY A 43 2.58 -27.95 -6.69
C GLY A 43 3.47 -27.65 -7.90
N THR A 44 2.85 -27.20 -9.00
CA THR A 44 3.53 -26.81 -10.23
C THR A 44 3.90 -25.33 -10.30
N VAL A 45 3.44 -24.52 -9.33
CA VAL A 45 3.64 -23.06 -9.30
C VAL A 45 4.77 -22.71 -8.34
N ALA A 46 5.66 -21.81 -8.75
CA ALA A 46 6.63 -21.18 -7.88
C ALA A 46 6.06 -19.86 -7.38
N LEU A 47 6.02 -19.67 -6.06
CA LEU A 47 5.59 -18.44 -5.39
C LEU A 47 6.79 -17.79 -4.70
N TYR A 48 7.00 -16.51 -4.92
CA TYR A 48 8.17 -15.77 -4.44
C TYR A 48 7.81 -14.84 -3.28
N TRP A 49 8.79 -14.60 -2.41
CA TRP A 49 8.60 -13.62 -1.35
C TRP A 49 8.51 -12.20 -1.91
N PRO A 50 7.69 -11.31 -1.30
CA PRO A 50 7.56 -9.94 -1.76
C PRO A 50 8.94 -9.24 -1.82
N GLY A 51 9.33 -8.78 -3.02
CA GLY A 51 10.58 -8.06 -3.24
C GLY A 51 11.75 -8.91 -3.78
N GLU A 52 11.58 -10.23 -3.94
CA GLU A 52 12.63 -11.13 -4.48
C GLU A 52 13.19 -10.69 -5.85
N PHE A 53 12.39 -9.98 -6.65
CA PHE A 53 12.84 -9.45 -7.94
C PHE A 53 14.07 -8.52 -7.87
N LEU A 54 14.37 -7.96 -6.69
CA LEU A 54 15.59 -7.18 -6.45
C LEU A 54 16.84 -8.06 -6.50
N ALA A 55 16.77 -9.27 -5.94
CA ALA A 55 17.89 -10.21 -5.93
C ALA A 55 18.20 -10.73 -7.35
N TRP A 56 17.17 -10.85 -8.21
CA TRP A 56 17.35 -11.33 -9.58
C TRP A 56 18.02 -10.31 -10.51
N ARG A 57 18.11 -9.03 -10.11
CA ARG A 57 18.72 -7.98 -10.95
C ARG A 57 20.13 -8.30 -11.42
N SER A 58 20.95 -8.89 -10.54
CA SER A 58 22.34 -9.25 -10.83
C SER A 58 22.43 -10.46 -11.77
N LEU A 59 21.41 -11.32 -11.76
CA LEU A 59 21.31 -12.53 -12.59
C LEU A 59 20.82 -12.23 -14.01
N LEU A 60 20.20 -11.06 -14.23
CA LEU A 60 19.70 -10.65 -15.53
C LEU A 60 20.80 -10.07 -16.42
N ALA A 61 20.77 -10.44 -17.70
CA ALA A 61 21.56 -9.80 -18.75
C ALA A 61 21.30 -8.28 -18.77
N PRO A 62 22.31 -7.44 -19.08
CA PRO A 62 22.20 -5.98 -18.99
C PRO A 62 20.95 -5.41 -19.68
N GLY A 63 20.59 -5.95 -20.85
CA GLY A 63 19.41 -5.54 -21.62
C GLY A 63 18.05 -5.85 -20.99
N HIS A 64 17.97 -6.67 -19.94
CA HIS A 64 16.73 -7.02 -19.24
C HIS A 64 16.59 -6.38 -17.86
N ARG A 65 17.65 -5.71 -17.36
CA ARG A 65 17.66 -5.06 -16.04
C ARG A 65 16.66 -3.91 -15.91
N TRP A 66 16.21 -3.34 -17.02
CA TRP A 66 15.19 -2.29 -17.02
C TRP A 66 13.87 -2.76 -16.43
N ILE A 67 13.51 -4.06 -16.57
CA ILE A 67 12.28 -4.62 -16.02
C ILE A 67 12.28 -4.53 -14.49
N VAL A 68 13.42 -4.84 -13.86
CA VAL A 68 13.57 -4.66 -12.41
C VAL A 68 13.46 -3.19 -12.03
N THR A 69 14.06 -2.29 -12.81
CA THR A 69 13.93 -0.84 -12.55
C THR A 69 12.47 -0.39 -12.60
N VAL A 70 11.70 -0.84 -13.60
CA VAL A 70 10.26 -0.55 -13.71
C VAL A 70 9.49 -1.13 -12.52
N ALA A 71 9.77 -2.36 -12.12
CA ALA A 71 9.16 -2.99 -10.95
C ALA A 71 9.41 -2.17 -9.66
N VAL A 72 10.65 -1.71 -9.46
CA VAL A 72 10.97 -0.80 -8.34
C VAL A 72 10.14 0.47 -8.42
N LEU A 73 10.07 1.11 -9.59
CA LEU A 73 9.32 2.36 -9.78
C LEU A 73 7.82 2.20 -9.47
N VAL A 74 7.21 1.07 -9.86
CA VAL A 74 5.81 0.77 -9.54
C VAL A 74 5.62 0.63 -8.02
N CYS A 75 6.48 -0.14 -7.36
CA CYS A 75 6.42 -0.36 -5.91
C CYS A 75 6.66 0.93 -5.12
N THR A 76 7.58 1.79 -5.57
CA THR A 76 7.85 3.08 -4.92
C THR A 76 6.71 4.06 -5.16
N ALA A 77 6.14 4.12 -6.38
CA ALA A 77 4.98 4.96 -6.67
C ALA A 77 3.77 4.58 -5.81
N ALA A 78 3.52 3.27 -5.64
CA ALA A 78 2.46 2.77 -4.75
C ALA A 78 2.70 3.18 -3.29
N ALA A 79 3.93 3.05 -2.79
CA ALA A 79 4.30 3.53 -1.44
C ALA A 79 4.05 5.03 -1.30
N LEU A 80 4.47 5.82 -2.29
CA LEU A 80 4.34 7.27 -2.28
C LEU A 80 2.87 7.72 -2.27
N ALA A 81 2.02 7.05 -3.07
CA ALA A 81 0.58 7.30 -3.07
C ALA A 81 -0.05 7.04 -1.68
N LEU A 82 0.40 6.00 -0.98
CA LEU A 82 -0.07 5.70 0.38
C LEU A 82 0.43 6.72 1.41
N VAL A 83 1.67 7.16 1.30
CA VAL A 83 2.22 8.24 2.15
C VAL A 83 1.44 9.53 1.96
N VAL A 84 1.15 9.92 0.70
CA VAL A 84 0.32 11.09 0.39
C VAL A 84 -1.07 10.93 1.00
N ARG A 85 -1.70 9.76 0.85
CA ARG A 85 -3.02 9.49 1.45
C ARG A 85 -3.00 9.59 2.98
N ALA A 86 -2.00 9.02 3.64
CA ALA A 86 -1.84 9.12 5.09
C ALA A 86 -1.61 10.58 5.53
N GLY A 87 -0.82 11.34 4.79
CA GLY A 87 -0.60 12.77 5.02
C GLY A 87 -1.88 13.60 4.88
N LEU A 88 -2.71 13.30 3.87
CA LEU A 88 -4.02 13.92 3.69
C LEU A 88 -4.99 13.58 4.82
N ALA A 89 -5.03 12.31 5.26
CA ALA A 89 -5.84 11.90 6.41
C ALA A 89 -5.44 12.67 7.69
N LEU A 90 -4.14 12.82 7.93
CA LEU A 90 -3.61 13.60 9.05
C LEU A 90 -3.93 15.10 8.99
N ARG A 91 -4.02 15.67 7.78
CA ARG A 91 -4.47 17.07 7.60
C ARG A 91 -5.98 17.20 7.80
N GLY A 92 -6.77 16.23 7.32
CA GLY A 92 -8.21 16.18 7.52
C GLY A 92 -8.62 16.10 9.00
N ASP A 93 -7.87 15.35 9.81
CA ASP A 93 -8.07 15.27 11.26
C ASP A 93 -7.73 16.58 12.01
N ARG A 94 -6.90 17.47 11.40
CA ARG A 94 -6.51 18.77 11.98
C ARG A 94 -7.35 19.95 11.50
N GLY A 95 -8.14 19.79 10.44
CA GLY A 95 -9.06 20.81 9.98
C GLY A 95 -10.32 20.88 10.86
N PRO A 96 -10.97 22.05 11.00
CA PRO A 96 -12.30 22.10 11.61
C PRO A 96 -13.21 21.16 10.81
N ARG A 97 -13.68 20.09 11.46
CA ARG A 97 -14.59 19.13 10.85
C ARG A 97 -15.77 19.90 10.27
N PHE A 98 -15.89 19.92 8.96
CA PHE A 98 -17.06 20.45 8.28
C PHE A 98 -18.29 19.72 8.85
N GLY A 99 -19.07 20.41 9.69
CA GLY A 99 -20.22 19.82 10.40
C GLY A 99 -20.11 19.71 11.93
N ALA A 100 -18.95 19.90 12.55
CA ALA A 100 -18.82 19.80 14.02
C ALA A 100 -19.57 20.89 14.81
N GLY A 101 -20.02 21.96 14.14
CA GLY A 101 -20.93 22.96 14.71
C GLY A 101 -22.29 23.06 14.02
N ARG A 102 -22.61 22.18 13.05
CA ARG A 102 -23.90 22.22 12.32
C ARG A 102 -24.93 21.21 12.82
N TRP A 103 -24.52 20.23 13.61
CA TRP A 103 -25.44 19.39 14.36
C TRP A 103 -25.39 19.90 15.79
N ALA A 104 -26.27 20.86 16.09
CA ALA A 104 -26.57 21.22 17.46
C ALA A 104 -26.79 19.93 18.24
N ASP A 105 -25.98 19.69 19.28
CA ASP A 105 -26.24 18.61 20.21
C ASP A 105 -27.70 18.73 20.63
N GLY A 106 -28.45 17.63 20.74
CA GLY A 106 -29.89 17.69 21.05
C GLY A 106 -30.22 18.43 22.36
N ALA A 107 -29.20 18.76 23.16
CA ALA A 107 -29.26 19.67 24.29
C ALA A 107 -29.39 21.15 23.90
N ASP A 108 -28.74 21.61 22.83
CA ASP A 108 -28.79 23.00 22.35
C ASP A 108 -30.13 23.31 21.67
N VAL A 109 -30.74 22.35 20.96
CA VAL A 109 -32.09 22.50 20.39
C VAL A 109 -33.13 22.68 21.50
N ARG A 110 -33.03 21.91 22.59
CA ARG A 110 -33.88 22.07 23.78
C ARG A 110 -33.67 23.41 24.50
N ARG A 111 -32.45 23.94 24.48
CA ARG A 111 -32.13 25.23 25.13
C ARG A 111 -32.59 26.44 24.30
N SER A 112 -32.80 26.27 22.99
CA SER A 112 -33.31 27.31 22.09
C SER A 112 -34.83 27.51 22.11
N GLY A 113 -35.59 26.73 22.89
CA GLY A 113 -37.05 26.89 23.03
C GLY A 113 -37.86 26.56 21.77
N LEU A 114 -37.29 25.81 20.83
CA LEU A 114 -37.97 25.32 19.63
C LEU A 114 -38.70 23.97 19.85
N LEU A 115 -38.98 23.64 21.12
CA LEU A 115 -39.95 22.64 21.56
C LEU A 115 -40.82 23.27 22.66
#